data_AF-A0A836IK56-F1
#
_entry.id   AF-A0A836IK56-F1
#
_cell.length_a   1.000
_cell.length_b   1.000
_cell.length_c   1.000
_cell.angle_alpha   90.00
_cell.angle_beta   90.00
_cell.angle_gamma   90.00
#
_symmetry.space_group_name_H-M   'P 1'
#
loop_
_entity.id
_entity.type
_entity.pdbx_description
1 polymer ?
#
loop_
_entity_poly.entity_id
_entity_poly.type
_entity_poly.pdbx_seq_one_letter_code
_entity_poly.pdbx_strand_id
1 'polypeptide(L)'
;MRRFVRLVTATAARGASTGEAISGSFASKAERTSEEAHPLVYQVPVLASRTVGREAEVRTLWQNLLSGRHYQVLAGVDGIGKSTIAAEFCDIVKHSQRFSCIQWFNGQPALQSQLRHFFASMKGRREKNVLLVVDDVVSPEEVLMLIPEHANVYVLMTTSAANVTSSTKMACLCPSALSPQASQELLPEVAFSQALEAVFHNLGYVPLLMQIASLLMKADICRAQELSRLLTEKGVRRDDTLSISAALSVLVDIGIAELEKTFPDARAMLRVISCFHTSDVSDAVVGAIVGDSAGDFSVTASRVGIFSPKWEEGSLAVHPLVANVLRGPLEPPIVTKAADALLRLWPRRWSRMGSRFAYNLVWHTYAVARHFAACRASLTPAIVASMDRSATFLAHVEARDLPVAAQLWMQVYEQQIAETSTPSPDSVRMLRECGRLLHFLKDPRAEEVLQRAWKDCVVVHGKNSAEAALVLGCLAPYLPATNANLSLVEEAVAVLEGRLVSVDLVLAREEARMLWQTIFVLLMCKGQYMTELQLAIPDDLMRALERADGEAKRVK
;
A
#
# COMPACT_ATOMS: atom_id res chain seq x y z
N MET A 1 -53.52 -12.42 27.54
CA MET A 1 -54.53 -11.44 27.10
C MET A 1 -53.83 -10.30 26.39
N ARG A 2 -54.27 -10.01 25.16
CA ARG A 2 -54.31 -8.71 24.44
C ARG A 2 -53.01 -7.88 24.32
N ARG A 3 -52.46 -7.58 23.13
CA ARG A 3 -52.96 -6.92 21.89
C ARG A 3 -52.69 -5.39 21.85
N PHE A 4 -52.27 -4.96 20.65
CA PHE A 4 -52.41 -3.65 20.00
C PHE A 4 -51.45 -2.52 20.46
N VAL A 5 -50.50 -2.04 19.63
CA VAL A 5 -50.58 -1.20 18.38
C VAL A 5 -50.68 0.29 18.73
N ARG A 6 -49.66 1.10 18.42
CA ARG A 6 -49.40 1.81 17.13
C ARG A 6 -50.28 3.07 16.99
N LEU A 7 -49.63 4.21 16.75
CA LEU A 7 -49.96 5.23 15.73
C LEU A 7 -48.80 6.24 15.79
N VAL A 8 -47.92 6.41 14.79
CA VAL A 8 -48.10 6.81 13.39
C VAL A 8 -48.76 8.17 13.27
N THR A 9 -47.96 9.14 12.82
CA THR A 9 -48.36 10.05 11.74
C THR A 9 -47.20 10.14 10.75
N ALA A 10 -47.41 9.45 9.64
CA ALA A 10 -46.76 9.66 8.36
C ALA A 10 -47.20 11.00 7.77
N THR A 11 -46.31 11.66 7.01
CA THR A 11 -46.49 12.06 5.59
C THR A 11 -45.20 12.77 5.13
N ALA A 12 -44.37 12.17 4.27
CA ALA A 12 -44.42 12.23 2.78
C ALA A 12 -43.88 13.60 2.25
N ALA A 13 -43.02 13.73 1.23
CA ALA A 13 -42.38 12.81 0.29
C ALA A 13 -41.34 13.58 -0.58
N ARG A 14 -40.53 12.79 -1.32
CA ARG A 14 -39.70 13.07 -2.52
C ARG A 14 -38.24 13.48 -2.25
N GLY A 15 -37.21 12.85 -2.80
CA GLY A 15 -37.11 11.71 -3.73
C GLY A 15 -35.69 11.65 -4.32
N ALA A 16 -35.05 10.48 -4.31
CA ALA A 16 -33.92 10.14 -5.18
C ALA A 16 -33.95 8.63 -5.42
N SER A 17 -33.88 8.27 -6.70
CA SER A 17 -34.33 7.03 -7.30
C SER A 17 -33.39 5.84 -7.08
N THR A 18 -33.90 4.78 -6.44
CA THR A 18 -33.45 3.40 -6.66
C THR A 18 -34.47 2.73 -7.59
N GLY A 19 -34.13 2.61 -8.87
CA GLY A 19 -34.89 1.85 -9.85
C GLY A 19 -34.25 0.48 -10.05
N GLU A 20 -34.85 -0.53 -9.43
CA GLU A 20 -34.62 -1.95 -9.70
C GLU A 20 -35.02 -2.33 -11.13
N ALA A 21 -34.38 -3.38 -11.65
CA ALA A 21 -35.06 -4.31 -12.54
C ALA A 21 -34.77 -5.74 -12.07
N ILE A 22 -35.38 -6.10 -10.93
CA ILE A 22 -35.69 -7.49 -10.61
C ILE A 22 -36.98 -7.80 -11.38
N SER A 23 -36.87 -8.48 -12.51
CA SER A 23 -38.04 -9.08 -13.18
C SER A 23 -37.96 -10.59 -13.01
N GLY A 24 -38.83 -11.11 -12.16
CA GLY A 24 -39.08 -12.53 -12.06
C GLY A 24 -39.95 -13.01 -13.22
N SER A 25 -39.64 -14.19 -13.75
CA SER A 25 -40.63 -14.99 -14.46
C SER A 25 -40.55 -16.42 -13.94
N PHE A 26 -41.62 -16.83 -13.25
CA PHE A 26 -41.96 -18.23 -13.04
C PHE A 26 -42.30 -18.85 -14.40
N ALA A 27 -41.42 -19.72 -14.91
CA ALA A 27 -41.76 -20.69 -15.94
C ALA A 27 -41.07 -22.03 -15.61
N SER A 28 -41.93 -22.99 -15.25
CA SER A 28 -41.78 -24.46 -15.25
C SER A 28 -40.41 -25.09 -15.00
N LYS A 29 -40.38 -25.92 -13.94
CA LYS A 29 -39.51 -27.10 -13.79
C LYS A 29 -39.32 -27.83 -15.14
N ALA A 30 -38.17 -27.64 -15.77
CA ALA A 30 -37.56 -28.56 -16.71
C ALA A 30 -36.06 -28.24 -16.74
N GLU A 31 -35.26 -29.23 -16.37
CA GLU A 31 -33.81 -29.36 -16.48
C GLU A 31 -33.05 -28.25 -17.22
N ARG A 32 -32.28 -27.45 -16.48
CA ARG A 32 -31.09 -26.77 -17.00
C ARG A 32 -29.85 -27.26 -16.25
N THR A 33 -29.29 -28.35 -16.72
CA THR A 33 -27.85 -28.56 -16.65
C THR A 33 -27.19 -27.55 -17.60
N SER A 34 -26.78 -26.40 -17.08
CA SER A 34 -25.84 -25.51 -17.74
C SER A 34 -24.86 -24.95 -16.71
N GLU A 35 -23.60 -25.32 -16.89
CA GLU A 35 -22.45 -24.82 -16.12
C GLU A 35 -22.23 -23.33 -16.41
N GLU A 36 -22.92 -22.45 -15.69
CA GLU A 36 -22.72 -21.01 -15.83
C GLU A 36 -21.49 -20.57 -14.99
N ALA A 37 -20.51 -19.96 -15.67
CA ALA A 37 -19.38 -19.30 -15.01
C ALA A 37 -19.90 -18.17 -14.11
N HIS A 38 -19.20 -17.89 -13.01
CA HIS A 38 -19.60 -16.81 -12.11
C HIS A 38 -19.57 -15.43 -12.79
N PRO A 39 -20.32 -14.44 -12.26
CA PRO A 39 -20.33 -13.07 -12.78
C PRO A 39 -18.91 -12.50 -12.90
N LEU A 40 -18.70 -11.69 -13.95
CA LEU A 40 -17.42 -11.07 -14.24
C LEU A 40 -16.91 -10.27 -13.02
N VAL A 41 -15.73 -10.62 -12.54
CA VAL A 41 -14.97 -9.78 -11.62
C VAL A 41 -14.14 -8.82 -12.47
N TYR A 42 -14.44 -7.52 -12.38
CA TYR A 42 -13.72 -6.48 -13.11
C TYR A 42 -13.22 -5.42 -12.13
N GLN A 43 -11.93 -5.42 -11.86
CA GLN A 43 -11.28 -4.44 -10.99
C GLN A 43 -10.05 -3.87 -11.72
N VAL A 44 -10.28 -2.85 -12.54
CA VAL A 44 -9.26 -2.14 -13.31
C VAL A 44 -9.44 -0.64 -13.06
N PRO A 45 -8.36 0.14 -12.87
CA PRO A 45 -8.46 1.59 -12.72
C PRO A 45 -9.17 2.20 -13.93
N VAL A 46 -10.26 2.92 -13.68
CA VAL A 46 -10.96 3.65 -14.74
C VAL A 46 -10.17 4.91 -15.07
N LEU A 47 -9.76 5.06 -16.32
CA LEU A 47 -9.02 6.23 -16.80
C LEU A 47 -9.97 7.42 -17.00
N ALA A 48 -9.60 8.60 -16.50
CA ALA A 48 -10.35 9.84 -16.73
C ALA A 48 -10.21 10.37 -18.16
N SER A 49 -9.09 10.09 -18.83
CA SER A 49 -8.83 10.50 -20.20
C SER A 49 -8.90 9.31 -21.16
N ARG A 50 -9.50 9.54 -22.33
CA ARG A 50 -9.49 8.58 -23.45
C ARG A 50 -8.04 8.24 -23.84
N THR A 51 -7.75 6.95 -24.01
CA THR A 51 -6.48 6.52 -24.61
C THR A 51 -6.49 6.83 -26.11
N VAL A 52 -5.37 7.34 -26.61
CA VAL A 52 -5.26 7.85 -27.98
C VAL A 52 -4.05 7.23 -28.68
N GLY A 53 -4.26 6.72 -29.89
CA GLY A 53 -3.17 6.26 -30.77
C GLY A 53 -2.38 5.05 -30.27
N ARG A 54 -3.02 4.16 -29.51
CA ARG A 54 -2.42 2.95 -28.92
C ARG A 54 -3.00 1.64 -29.48
N GLU A 55 -3.74 1.72 -30.57
CA GLU A 55 -4.44 0.59 -31.18
C GLU A 55 -3.47 -0.50 -31.65
N ALA A 56 -2.26 -0.12 -32.06
CA ALA A 56 -1.24 -1.07 -32.52
C ALA A 56 -0.69 -1.92 -31.35
N GLU A 57 -0.39 -1.28 -30.22
CA GLU A 57 0.08 -1.93 -29.00
C GLU A 57 -1.00 -2.84 -28.43
N VAL A 58 -2.23 -2.34 -28.31
CA VAL A 58 -3.38 -3.12 -27.85
C VAL A 58 -3.64 -4.32 -28.76
N ARG A 59 -3.58 -4.14 -30.09
CA ARG A 59 -3.70 -5.24 -31.05
C ARG A 59 -2.59 -6.28 -30.87
N THR A 60 -1.36 -5.84 -30.59
CA THR A 60 -0.23 -6.74 -30.33
C THR A 60 -0.46 -7.56 -29.05
N LEU A 61 -0.96 -6.94 -27.98
CA LEU A 61 -1.33 -7.65 -26.75
C LEU A 61 -2.42 -8.71 -27.01
N TRP A 62 -3.38 -8.39 -27.88
CA TRP A 62 -4.43 -9.33 -28.28
C TRP A 62 -3.87 -10.48 -29.13
N GLN A 63 -2.99 -10.20 -30.08
CA GLN A 63 -2.33 -11.21 -30.92
C GLN A 63 -1.48 -12.18 -30.08
N ASN A 64 -0.71 -11.67 -29.11
CA ASN A 64 0.03 -12.49 -28.17
C ASN A 64 -0.90 -13.46 -27.42
N LEU A 65 -2.04 -12.95 -26.95
CA LEU A 65 -3.03 -13.72 -26.20
C LEU A 65 -3.76 -14.76 -27.08
N LEU A 66 -4.00 -14.46 -28.36
CA LEU A 66 -4.49 -15.43 -29.35
C LEU A 66 -3.44 -16.48 -29.71
N SER A 67 -2.15 -16.14 -29.69
CA SER A 67 -1.05 -17.09 -29.92
C SER A 67 -0.74 -18.00 -28.73
N GLY A 68 -1.54 -17.95 -27.65
CA GLY A 68 -1.39 -18.80 -26.48
C GLY A 68 -0.34 -18.31 -25.48
N ARG A 69 0.10 -17.06 -25.56
CA ARG A 69 1.06 -16.49 -24.58
C ARG A 69 0.31 -16.08 -23.31
N HIS A 70 0.72 -16.68 -22.19
CA HIS A 70 0.14 -16.42 -20.86
C HIS A 70 0.72 -15.19 -20.18
N TYR A 71 1.98 -14.84 -20.49
CA TYR A 71 2.69 -13.78 -19.81
C TYR A 71 3.10 -12.69 -20.80
N GLN A 72 2.74 -11.45 -20.47
CA GLN A 72 3.02 -10.29 -21.29
C GLN A 72 3.57 -9.15 -20.42
N VAL A 73 4.55 -8.42 -20.92
CA VAL A 73 5.18 -7.29 -20.23
C VAL A 73 5.17 -6.07 -21.14
N LEU A 74 4.68 -4.95 -20.62
CA LEU A 74 4.86 -3.61 -21.18
C LEU A 74 6.07 -2.97 -20.51
N ALA A 75 7.20 -2.92 -21.22
CA ALA A 75 8.45 -2.36 -20.74
C ALA A 75 8.73 -1.00 -21.38
N GLY A 76 9.13 -0.01 -20.60
CA GLY A 76 9.50 1.30 -21.15
C GLY A 76 9.61 2.38 -20.10
N VAL A 77 10.08 3.56 -20.51
CA VAL A 77 10.25 4.71 -19.62
C VAL A 77 8.94 5.15 -18.96
N ASP A 78 9.03 5.80 -17.81
CA ASP A 78 7.85 6.32 -17.12
C ASP A 78 7.19 7.47 -17.89
N GLY A 79 5.87 7.55 -17.81
CA GLY A 79 5.07 8.51 -18.59
C GLY A 79 4.83 8.12 -20.05
N ILE A 80 5.38 7.01 -20.56
CA ILE A 80 5.14 6.54 -21.94
C ILE A 80 3.72 5.95 -22.15
N GLY A 81 2.94 5.76 -21.08
CA GLY A 81 1.56 5.28 -21.15
C GLY A 81 1.37 3.76 -20.99
N LYS A 82 2.31 3.05 -20.34
CA LYS A 82 2.22 1.59 -20.10
C LYS A 82 0.90 1.20 -19.42
N SER A 83 0.59 1.83 -18.29
CA SER A 83 -0.62 1.55 -17.51
C SER A 83 -1.89 1.93 -18.29
N THR A 84 -1.82 2.98 -19.11
CA THR A 84 -2.93 3.41 -19.97
C THR A 84 -3.23 2.37 -21.06
N ILE A 85 -2.20 1.84 -21.72
CA ILE A 85 -2.32 0.74 -22.70
C ILE A 85 -2.89 -0.52 -22.02
N ALA A 86 -2.42 -0.85 -20.82
CA ALA A 86 -2.89 -2.01 -20.07
C ALA A 86 -4.38 -1.89 -19.69
N ALA A 87 -4.81 -0.73 -19.23
CA ALA A 87 -6.22 -0.46 -18.91
C ALA A 87 -7.11 -0.51 -20.16
N GLU A 88 -6.69 0.12 -21.26
CA GLU A 88 -7.42 0.06 -22.54
C GLU A 88 -7.55 -1.39 -23.06
N PHE A 89 -6.47 -2.17 -22.96
CA PHE A 89 -6.50 -3.59 -23.29
C PHE A 89 -7.54 -4.33 -22.43
N CYS A 90 -7.58 -4.07 -21.12
CA CYS A 90 -8.56 -4.68 -20.22
C CYS A 90 -10.01 -4.32 -20.57
N ASP A 91 -10.27 -3.06 -20.93
CA ASP A 91 -11.60 -2.61 -21.37
C ASP A 91 -12.04 -3.34 -22.64
N ILE A 92 -11.15 -3.54 -23.61
CA ILE A 92 -11.45 -4.30 -24.83
C ILE A 92 -11.67 -5.79 -24.51
N VAL A 93 -10.80 -6.37 -23.67
CA VAL A 93 -10.88 -7.77 -23.27
C VAL A 93 -12.17 -8.07 -22.50
N LYS A 94 -12.63 -7.15 -21.65
CA LYS A 94 -13.89 -7.25 -20.89
C LYS A 94 -15.09 -7.57 -21.79
N HIS A 95 -15.16 -6.97 -22.98
CA HIS A 95 -16.26 -7.17 -23.91
C HIS A 95 -16.18 -8.48 -24.72
N SER A 96 -15.03 -9.16 -24.70
CA SER A 96 -14.82 -10.40 -25.45
C SER A 96 -15.44 -11.66 -24.83
N GLN A 97 -15.88 -11.59 -23.57
CA GLN A 97 -16.33 -12.75 -22.76
C GLN A 97 -15.30 -13.90 -22.61
N ARG A 98 -14.05 -13.70 -23.05
CA ARG A 98 -12.96 -14.68 -22.92
C ARG A 98 -12.51 -14.84 -21.46
N PHE A 99 -12.63 -13.78 -20.67
CA PHE A 99 -12.24 -13.71 -19.27
C PHE A 99 -13.47 -13.55 -18.39
N SER A 100 -13.50 -14.29 -17.29
CA SER A 100 -14.51 -14.15 -16.23
C SER A 100 -13.96 -13.40 -15.00
N CYS A 101 -12.65 -13.13 -14.98
CA CYS A 101 -12.01 -12.30 -13.98
C CYS A 101 -10.88 -11.47 -14.61
N ILE A 102 -10.90 -10.16 -14.37
CA ILE A 102 -9.84 -9.21 -14.71
C ILE A 102 -9.53 -8.42 -13.44
N GLN A 103 -8.32 -8.61 -12.90
CA GLN A 103 -7.93 -8.09 -11.61
C GLN A 103 -6.64 -7.29 -11.71
N TRP A 104 -6.66 -6.04 -11.25
CA TRP A 104 -5.50 -5.17 -11.19
C TRP A 104 -4.84 -5.19 -9.80
N PHE A 105 -3.52 -5.24 -9.78
CA PHE A 105 -2.66 -5.12 -8.61
C PHE A 105 -1.60 -4.05 -8.85
N ASN A 106 -1.27 -3.32 -7.79
CA ASN A 106 -0.08 -2.50 -7.78
C ASN A 106 1.11 -3.39 -7.41
N GLY A 107 2.21 -3.28 -8.15
CA GLY A 107 3.38 -4.14 -8.03
C GLY A 107 4.17 -3.96 -6.74
N GLN A 108 3.90 -2.89 -5.96
CA GLN A 108 4.63 -2.52 -4.75
C GLN A 108 3.71 -1.75 -3.77
N PRO A 109 3.86 -1.90 -2.42
CA PRO A 109 4.32 -3.06 -1.65
C PRO A 109 3.18 -4.08 -1.42
N ALA A 110 3.51 -5.27 -0.88
CA ALA A 110 2.56 -6.34 -0.51
C ALA A 110 1.84 -7.11 -1.63
N LEU A 111 2.35 -7.05 -2.86
CA LEU A 111 1.84 -7.84 -3.99
C LEU A 111 1.67 -9.33 -3.63
N GLN A 112 2.67 -9.96 -3.00
CA GLN A 112 2.59 -11.38 -2.62
C GLN A 112 1.38 -11.70 -1.73
N SER A 113 1.11 -10.85 -0.74
CA SER A 113 -0.02 -11.04 0.17
C SER A 113 -1.36 -10.75 -0.52
N GLN A 114 -1.40 -9.75 -1.42
CA GLN A 114 -2.56 -9.48 -2.28
C GLN A 114 -2.88 -10.66 -3.20
N LEU A 115 -1.87 -11.22 -3.86
CA LEU A 115 -2.01 -12.41 -4.71
C LEU A 115 -2.49 -13.62 -3.89
N ARG A 116 -1.88 -13.90 -2.73
CA ARG A 116 -2.31 -15.01 -1.86
C ARG A 116 -3.77 -14.87 -1.42
N HIS A 117 -4.16 -13.66 -1.00
CA HIS A 117 -5.54 -13.39 -0.61
C HIS A 117 -6.51 -13.54 -1.78
N PHE A 118 -6.13 -13.04 -2.96
CA PHE A 118 -6.90 -13.21 -4.19
C PHE A 118 -7.08 -14.69 -4.53
N PHE A 119 -6.02 -15.49 -4.60
CA PHE A 119 -6.16 -16.92 -4.90
C PHE A 119 -6.97 -17.68 -3.84
N ALA A 120 -6.86 -17.28 -2.57
CA ALA A 120 -7.70 -17.83 -1.51
C ALA A 120 -9.19 -17.47 -1.69
N SER A 121 -9.51 -16.23 -2.07
CA SER A 121 -10.90 -15.80 -2.31
C SER A 121 -11.49 -16.39 -3.59
N MET A 122 -10.64 -16.77 -4.55
CA MET A 122 -11.05 -17.45 -5.77
C MET A 122 -11.29 -18.95 -5.58
N LYS A 123 -10.93 -19.52 -4.42
CA LYS A 123 -11.09 -20.96 -4.15
C LYS A 123 -12.57 -21.35 -4.21
N GLY A 124 -12.90 -22.28 -5.11
CA GLY A 124 -14.27 -22.77 -5.31
C GLY A 124 -15.08 -22.01 -6.36
N ARG A 125 -14.56 -20.92 -6.92
CA ARG A 125 -15.17 -20.24 -8.07
C ARG A 125 -14.81 -20.98 -9.36
N ARG A 126 -15.82 -21.23 -10.21
CA ARG A 126 -15.64 -21.66 -11.59
C ARG A 126 -15.40 -20.44 -12.49
N GLU A 127 -14.17 -20.29 -12.96
CA GLU A 127 -13.73 -19.22 -13.84
C GLU A 127 -13.34 -19.79 -15.22
N LYS A 128 -13.55 -19.02 -16.30
CA LYS A 128 -13.03 -19.31 -17.65
C LYS A 128 -11.54 -19.02 -17.67
N ASN A 129 -11.15 -17.84 -18.15
CA ASN A 129 -9.79 -17.31 -18.04
C ASN A 129 -9.76 -16.17 -17.02
N VAL A 130 -8.63 -16.05 -16.32
CA VAL A 130 -8.33 -15.00 -15.36
C VAL A 130 -7.18 -14.16 -15.91
N LEU A 131 -7.38 -12.84 -16.01
CA LEU A 131 -6.35 -11.88 -16.38
C LEU A 131 -5.92 -11.11 -15.13
N LEU A 132 -4.65 -11.25 -14.75
CA LEU A 132 -4.02 -10.49 -13.68
C LEU A 132 -3.20 -9.37 -14.30
N VAL A 133 -3.48 -8.13 -13.95
CA VAL A 133 -2.63 -6.99 -14.30
C VAL A 133 -1.81 -6.61 -13.09
N VAL A 134 -0.49 -6.57 -13.23
CA VAL A 134 0.42 -6.13 -12.17
C VAL A 134 1.18 -4.91 -12.66
N ASP A 135 0.78 -3.75 -12.18
CA ASP A 135 1.29 -2.46 -12.61
C ASP A 135 2.52 -2.02 -11.79
N ASP A 136 3.52 -1.42 -12.44
CA ASP A 136 4.74 -0.89 -11.82
C ASP A 136 5.56 -1.95 -11.06
N VAL A 137 5.96 -3.01 -11.77
CA VAL A 137 6.80 -4.08 -11.22
C VAL A 137 8.28 -3.77 -11.39
N VAL A 138 9.07 -4.08 -10.35
CA VAL A 138 10.54 -3.94 -10.39
C VAL A 138 11.16 -5.06 -11.23
N SER A 139 10.78 -6.32 -10.97
CA SER A 139 11.17 -7.49 -11.77
C SER A 139 9.93 -8.30 -12.16
N PRO A 140 9.63 -8.42 -13.47
CA PRO A 140 8.59 -9.32 -13.96
C PRO A 140 8.78 -10.77 -13.52
N GLU A 141 10.03 -11.25 -13.49
CA GLU A 141 10.38 -12.63 -13.12
C GLU A 141 10.02 -12.94 -11.67
N GLU A 142 10.29 -12.03 -10.75
CA GLU A 142 9.90 -12.16 -9.34
C GLU A 142 8.39 -12.26 -9.17
N VAL A 143 7.62 -11.48 -9.95
CA VAL A 143 6.16 -11.52 -9.92
C VAL A 143 5.62 -12.86 -10.43
N LEU A 144 6.22 -13.40 -11.49
CA LEU A 144 5.82 -14.71 -12.03
C LEU A 144 6.06 -15.84 -11.01
N MET A 145 7.11 -15.77 -10.18
CA MET A 145 7.32 -16.74 -9.10
C MET A 145 6.24 -16.72 -8.02
N LEU A 146 5.47 -15.62 -7.90
CA LEU A 146 4.38 -15.50 -6.93
C LEU A 146 3.05 -16.02 -7.45
N ILE A 147 2.91 -16.20 -8.77
CA ILE A 147 1.67 -16.59 -9.43
C ILE A 147 1.75 -18.08 -9.78
N PRO A 148 0.80 -18.91 -9.32
CA PRO A 148 0.79 -20.33 -9.65
C PRO A 148 0.63 -20.53 -11.16
N GLU A 149 1.43 -21.42 -11.74
CA GLU A 149 1.28 -21.80 -13.15
C GLU A 149 -0.07 -22.50 -13.36
N HIS A 150 -0.89 -21.96 -14.26
CA HIS A 150 -2.21 -22.52 -14.58
C HIS A 150 -2.63 -22.15 -16.00
N ALA A 151 -3.22 -23.10 -16.74
CA ALA A 151 -3.60 -22.95 -18.15
C ALA A 151 -4.68 -21.88 -18.42
N ASN A 152 -5.35 -21.40 -17.38
CA ASN A 152 -6.38 -20.36 -17.49
C ASN A 152 -5.95 -19.01 -16.87
N VAL A 153 -4.72 -18.89 -16.37
CA VAL A 153 -4.21 -17.66 -15.76
C VAL A 153 -3.31 -16.95 -16.77
N TYR A 154 -3.62 -15.68 -17.01
CA TYR A 154 -2.87 -14.78 -17.89
C TYR A 154 -2.40 -13.60 -17.07
N VAL A 155 -1.20 -13.11 -17.35
CA VAL A 155 -0.59 -12.00 -16.60
C VAL A 155 -0.11 -10.94 -17.58
N LEU A 156 -0.52 -9.69 -17.32
CA LEU A 156 0.00 -8.49 -17.97
C LEU A 156 0.75 -7.67 -16.93
N MET A 157 2.02 -7.39 -17.16
CA MET A 157 2.85 -6.61 -16.24
C MET A 157 3.28 -5.29 -16.89
N THR A 158 3.44 -4.23 -16.11
CA THR A 158 4.08 -3.00 -16.59
C THR A 158 5.36 -2.75 -15.79
N THR A 159 6.44 -2.32 -16.44
CA THR A 159 7.72 -2.08 -15.77
C THR A 159 8.52 -0.98 -16.44
N SER A 160 9.32 -0.28 -15.64
CA SER A 160 10.33 0.67 -16.09
C SER A 160 11.72 0.03 -16.32
N ALA A 161 11.87 -1.27 -16.08
CA ALA A 161 13.12 -1.99 -16.30
C ALA A 161 13.50 -2.01 -17.79
N ALA A 162 14.74 -1.61 -18.10
CA ALA A 162 15.24 -1.49 -19.46
C ALA A 162 15.60 -2.83 -20.14
N ASN A 163 15.82 -3.90 -19.36
CA ASN A 163 16.41 -5.16 -19.82
C ASN A 163 15.46 -6.37 -19.80
N VAL A 164 14.16 -6.15 -20.04
CA VAL A 164 13.19 -7.26 -20.12
C VAL A 164 13.36 -7.99 -21.45
N THR A 165 13.69 -9.28 -21.40
CA THR A 165 13.88 -10.09 -22.61
C THR A 165 12.60 -10.82 -22.99
N SER A 166 12.25 -10.76 -24.27
CA SER A 166 11.14 -11.54 -24.83
C SER A 166 11.57 -13.01 -24.96
N SER A 167 10.71 -13.93 -24.53
CA SER A 167 10.94 -15.37 -24.61
C SER A 167 9.73 -16.08 -25.20
N THR A 168 9.83 -17.41 -25.37
CA THR A 168 8.69 -18.23 -25.80
C THR A 168 7.54 -18.22 -24.78
N LYS A 169 7.83 -18.01 -23.50
CA LYS A 169 6.83 -17.94 -22.42
C LYS A 169 6.34 -16.54 -22.12
N MET A 170 7.19 -15.52 -22.28
CA MET A 170 6.93 -14.14 -21.89
C MET A 170 7.10 -13.19 -23.08
N ALA A 171 6.01 -12.58 -23.54
CA ALA A 171 6.07 -11.55 -24.57
C ALA A 171 6.46 -10.20 -23.96
N CYS A 172 7.52 -9.59 -24.45
CA CYS A 172 7.83 -8.19 -24.13
C CYS A 172 7.36 -7.27 -25.26
N LEU A 173 6.63 -6.21 -24.91
CA LEU A 173 6.23 -5.13 -25.79
C LEU A 173 6.81 -3.83 -25.24
N CYS A 174 7.49 -3.07 -26.09
CA CYS A 174 8.10 -1.79 -25.73
C CYS A 174 7.34 -0.64 -26.42
N PRO A 175 6.41 0.05 -25.73
CA PRO A 175 5.65 1.14 -26.33
C PRO A 175 6.57 2.29 -26.75
N SER A 176 6.30 2.86 -27.94
CA SER A 176 7.00 4.05 -28.41
C SER A 176 6.32 5.33 -27.92
N ALA A 177 6.94 6.48 -28.17
CA ALA A 177 6.23 7.77 -28.12
C ALA A 177 5.05 7.78 -29.10
N LEU A 178 4.10 8.69 -28.89
CA LEU A 178 2.96 8.82 -29.80
C LEU A 178 3.43 9.31 -31.17
N SER A 179 2.73 8.88 -32.22
CA SER A 179 2.95 9.46 -33.54
C SER A 179 2.47 10.91 -33.58
N PRO A 180 3.03 11.75 -34.46
CA PRO A 180 2.51 13.10 -34.69
C PRO A 180 1.02 13.10 -35.07
N GLN A 181 0.51 12.10 -35.79
CA GLN A 181 -0.93 12.04 -36.09
C GLN A 181 -1.77 11.74 -34.83
N ALA A 182 -1.39 10.73 -34.05
CA ALA A 182 -2.07 10.40 -32.81
C ALA A 182 -2.05 11.56 -31.81
N SER A 183 -0.98 12.36 -31.81
CA SER A 183 -0.84 13.51 -30.94
C SER A 183 -1.95 14.55 -31.07
N GLN A 184 -2.54 14.67 -32.27
CA GLN A 184 -3.59 15.65 -32.58
C GLN A 184 -4.91 15.32 -31.88
N GLU A 185 -5.17 14.03 -31.66
CA GLU A 185 -6.39 13.54 -31.02
C GLU A 185 -6.46 13.80 -29.50
N LEU A 186 -5.36 14.24 -28.87
CA LEU A 186 -5.36 14.67 -27.46
C LEU A 186 -6.03 16.04 -27.25
N LEU A 187 -6.08 16.86 -28.30
CA LEU A 187 -6.67 18.20 -28.34
C LEU A 187 -7.59 18.34 -29.56
N PRO A 188 -8.67 17.54 -29.68
CA PRO A 188 -9.51 17.57 -30.87
C PRO A 188 -10.23 18.92 -31.07
N GLU A 189 -10.37 19.70 -30.00
CA GLU A 189 -11.01 21.02 -29.98
C GLU A 189 -10.07 22.17 -30.37
N VAL A 190 -8.76 21.95 -30.42
CA VAL A 190 -7.76 22.98 -30.74
C VAL A 190 -7.22 22.75 -32.13
N ALA A 191 -7.34 23.76 -33.01
CA ALA A 191 -6.79 23.67 -34.36
C ALA A 191 -5.27 23.41 -34.31
N PHE A 192 -4.81 22.40 -35.05
CA PHE A 192 -3.39 22.07 -35.12
C PHE A 192 -2.63 23.22 -35.78
N SER A 193 -1.73 23.85 -35.02
CA SER A 193 -0.92 24.99 -35.45
C SER A 193 0.56 24.64 -35.34
N GLN A 194 1.42 25.36 -36.08
CA GLN A 194 2.87 25.17 -35.98
C GLN A 194 3.40 25.36 -34.56
N ALA A 195 2.78 26.25 -33.77
CA ALA A 195 3.15 26.44 -32.37
C ALA A 195 2.81 25.22 -31.51
N LEU A 196 1.66 24.58 -31.74
CA LEU A 196 1.27 23.35 -31.05
C LEU A 196 2.19 22.18 -31.43
N GLU A 197 2.52 22.05 -32.71
CA GLU A 197 3.47 21.06 -33.20
C GLU A 197 4.86 21.24 -32.55
N ALA A 198 5.34 22.48 -32.45
CA ALA A 198 6.60 22.79 -31.79
C ALA A 198 6.59 22.42 -30.29
N VAL A 199 5.47 22.61 -29.58
CA VAL A 199 5.32 22.13 -28.21
C VAL A 199 5.45 20.60 -28.15
N PHE A 200 4.67 19.87 -28.95
CA PHE A 200 4.69 18.40 -28.93
C PHE A 200 6.04 17.82 -29.33
N HIS A 201 6.71 18.42 -30.31
CA HIS A 201 8.07 18.09 -30.67
C HIS A 201 9.03 18.31 -29.50
N ASN A 202 8.97 19.46 -28.82
CA ASN A 202 9.81 19.72 -27.63
C ASN A 202 9.54 18.73 -26.48
N LEU A 203 8.32 18.22 -26.36
CA LEU A 203 7.93 17.21 -25.37
C LEU A 203 8.17 15.76 -25.84
N GLY A 204 8.79 15.56 -27.01
CA GLY A 204 9.16 14.26 -27.55
C GLY A 204 7.98 13.30 -27.75
N TYR A 205 6.78 13.85 -27.92
CA TYR A 205 5.53 13.08 -28.03
C TYR A 205 5.28 12.09 -26.87
N VAL A 206 5.81 12.39 -25.67
CA VAL A 206 5.59 11.59 -24.47
C VAL A 206 4.16 11.85 -23.93
N PRO A 207 3.29 10.83 -23.81
CA PRO A 207 1.88 11.01 -23.42
C PRO A 207 1.67 11.82 -22.16
N LEU A 208 2.42 11.55 -21.08
CA LEU A 208 2.29 12.28 -19.83
C LEU A 208 2.52 13.79 -20.00
N LEU A 209 3.63 14.16 -20.64
CA LEU A 209 4.00 15.56 -20.84
C LEU A 209 2.99 16.28 -21.72
N MET A 210 2.60 15.62 -22.80
CA MET A 210 1.60 16.13 -23.73
C MET A 210 0.24 16.32 -23.09
N GLN A 211 -0.20 15.38 -22.25
CA GLN A 211 -1.47 15.46 -21.56
C GLN A 211 -1.50 16.68 -20.63
N ILE A 212 -0.44 16.89 -19.85
CA ILE A 212 -0.34 18.05 -18.94
C ILE A 212 -0.31 19.36 -19.74
N ALA A 213 0.51 19.45 -20.79
CA ALA A 213 0.55 20.61 -21.68
C ALA A 213 -0.83 20.90 -22.31
N SER A 214 -1.52 19.85 -22.74
CA SER A 214 -2.86 19.94 -23.33
C SER A 214 -3.90 20.46 -22.35
N LEU A 215 -3.82 20.05 -21.08
CA LEU A 215 -4.68 20.54 -20.00
C LEU A 215 -4.42 22.03 -19.72
N LEU A 216 -3.16 22.45 -19.65
CA LEU A 216 -2.80 23.87 -19.45
C LEU A 216 -3.30 24.76 -20.60
N MET A 217 -3.20 24.28 -21.85
CA MET A 217 -3.72 25.01 -23.02
C MET A 217 -5.26 25.02 -23.06
N LYS A 218 -5.92 23.90 -22.76
CA LYS A 218 -7.40 23.82 -22.69
C LYS A 218 -7.99 24.73 -21.63
N ALA A 219 -7.27 24.92 -20.52
CA ALA A 219 -7.67 25.81 -19.44
C ALA A 219 -7.34 27.29 -19.71
N ASP A 220 -6.77 27.63 -20.88
CA ASP A 220 -6.28 28.97 -21.26
C ASP A 220 -5.27 29.56 -20.26
N ILE A 221 -4.48 28.69 -19.61
CA ILE A 221 -3.45 29.08 -18.62
C ILE A 221 -2.18 29.52 -19.33
N CYS A 222 -1.79 28.79 -20.38
CA CYS A 222 -0.62 29.09 -21.18
C CYS A 222 -0.87 28.75 -22.64
N ARG A 223 -0.62 29.70 -23.54
CA ARG A 223 -0.81 29.51 -24.98
C ARG A 223 0.35 28.72 -25.59
N ALA A 224 0.08 27.98 -26.67
CA ALA A 224 1.08 27.13 -27.33
C ALA A 224 2.39 27.87 -27.69
N GLN A 225 2.30 29.12 -28.17
CA GLN A 225 3.47 29.93 -28.51
C GLN A 225 4.36 30.24 -27.29
N GLU A 226 3.74 30.61 -26.18
CA GLU A 226 4.43 30.92 -24.93
C GLU A 226 5.06 29.66 -24.33
N LEU A 227 4.30 28.56 -24.29
CA LEU A 227 4.80 27.28 -23.80
C LEU A 227 5.99 26.78 -24.62
N SER A 228 5.91 26.87 -25.96
CA SER A 228 7.02 26.50 -26.85
C SER A 228 8.28 27.31 -26.54
N ARG A 229 8.13 28.62 -26.28
CA ARG A 229 9.24 29.50 -25.93
C ARG A 229 9.88 29.07 -24.61
N LEU A 230 9.07 28.84 -23.57
CA LEU A 230 9.54 28.42 -22.24
C LEU A 230 10.27 27.08 -22.28
N LEU A 231 9.74 26.09 -23.00
CA LEU A 231 10.38 24.78 -23.17
C LEU A 231 11.74 24.91 -23.85
N THR A 232 11.84 25.77 -24.87
CA THR A 232 13.09 26.04 -25.60
C THR A 232 14.10 26.77 -24.72
N GLU A 233 13.69 27.84 -24.03
CA GLU A 233 14.53 28.63 -23.12
C GLU A 233 15.10 27.80 -21.98
N LYS A 234 14.30 26.85 -21.45
CA LYS A 234 14.72 25.92 -20.40
C LYS A 234 15.55 24.75 -20.93
N GLY A 235 15.71 24.66 -22.26
CA GLY A 235 16.55 23.66 -22.92
C GLY A 235 16.13 22.22 -22.59
N VAL A 236 14.81 21.96 -22.52
CA VAL A 236 14.27 20.65 -22.12
C VAL A 236 14.63 19.54 -23.11
N ARG A 237 14.90 19.91 -24.37
CA ARG A 237 15.38 19.04 -25.44
C ARG A 237 16.67 19.61 -26.02
N ARG A 238 17.70 18.77 -26.16
CA ARG A 238 19.00 19.10 -26.79
C ARG A 238 19.47 17.91 -27.60
N ASP A 239 19.95 18.14 -28.83
CA ASP A 239 20.51 17.10 -29.70
C ASP A 239 19.62 15.83 -29.76
N ASP A 240 18.31 16.04 -29.97
CA ASP A 240 17.26 15.01 -29.96
C ASP A 240 17.07 14.20 -28.68
N THR A 241 17.72 14.59 -27.59
CA THR A 241 17.53 14.01 -26.26
C THR A 241 16.58 14.87 -25.43
N LEU A 242 15.51 14.27 -24.93
CA LEU A 242 14.53 14.91 -24.04
C LEU A 242 14.85 14.61 -22.57
N SER A 243 14.88 15.66 -21.73
CA SER A 243 14.83 15.51 -20.28
C SER A 243 13.38 15.54 -19.79
N ILE A 244 12.81 14.37 -19.50
CA ILE A 244 11.42 14.24 -19.01
C ILE A 244 11.23 15.03 -17.70
N SER A 245 12.20 14.97 -16.78
CA SER A 245 12.12 15.68 -15.51
C SER A 245 12.14 17.21 -15.68
N ALA A 246 12.98 17.73 -16.58
CA ALA A 246 13.05 19.16 -16.86
C ALA A 246 11.76 19.66 -17.53
N ALA A 247 11.27 18.94 -18.54
CA ALA A 247 10.01 19.26 -19.21
C ALA A 247 8.84 19.25 -18.22
N LEU A 248 8.78 18.23 -17.36
CA LEU A 248 7.74 18.12 -16.36
C LEU A 248 7.82 19.22 -15.31
N SER A 249 9.03 19.62 -14.89
CA SER A 249 9.22 20.78 -13.99
C SER A 249 8.62 22.04 -14.58
N VAL A 250 8.90 22.36 -15.85
CA VAL A 250 8.34 23.54 -16.52
C VAL A 250 6.80 23.50 -16.52
N LEU A 251 6.21 22.37 -16.89
CA LEU A 251 4.75 22.22 -16.97
C LEU A 251 4.10 22.31 -15.58
N VAL A 252 4.66 21.63 -14.58
CA VAL A 252 4.16 21.63 -13.21
C VAL A 252 4.31 23.03 -12.58
N ASP A 253 5.41 23.74 -12.84
CA ASP A 253 5.62 25.09 -12.32
C ASP A 253 4.59 26.09 -12.86
N ILE A 254 4.22 25.99 -14.14
CA ILE A 254 3.12 26.79 -14.72
C ILE A 254 1.79 26.47 -14.03
N GLY A 255 1.48 25.18 -13.84
CA GLY A 255 0.25 24.74 -13.16
C GLY A 255 0.19 25.20 -11.70
N ILE A 256 1.32 25.17 -10.99
CA ILE A 256 1.42 25.68 -9.61
C ILE A 256 1.21 27.20 -9.57
N ALA A 257 1.84 27.94 -10.48
CA ALA A 257 1.67 29.40 -10.54
C ALA A 257 0.20 29.80 -10.79
N GLU A 258 -0.54 29.00 -11.56
CA GLU A 258 -1.98 29.19 -11.71
C GLU A 258 -2.73 28.89 -10.39
N LEU A 259 -2.44 27.77 -9.74
CA LEU A 259 -3.06 27.42 -8.46
C LEU A 259 -2.83 28.48 -7.38
N GLU A 260 -1.63 29.07 -7.34
CA GLU A 260 -1.26 30.10 -6.36
C GLU A 260 -2.08 31.40 -6.49
N LYS A 261 -2.75 31.63 -7.64
CA LYS A 261 -3.69 32.75 -7.80
C LYS A 261 -4.92 32.62 -6.92
N THR A 262 -5.34 31.39 -6.61
CA THR A 262 -6.53 31.10 -5.80
C THR A 262 -6.18 30.52 -4.43
N PHE A 263 -5.12 29.73 -4.34
CA PHE A 263 -4.69 29.04 -3.14
C PHE A 263 -3.26 29.49 -2.78
N PRO A 264 -3.10 30.48 -1.88
CA PRO A 264 -1.79 30.87 -1.38
C PRO A 264 -1.03 29.63 -0.86
N ASP A 265 0.26 29.56 -1.16
CA ASP A 265 1.13 28.43 -0.79
C ASP A 265 0.78 27.08 -1.43
N ALA A 266 0.08 27.05 -2.57
CA ALA A 266 -0.24 25.81 -3.28
C ALA A 266 1.00 24.92 -3.53
N ARG A 267 2.16 25.51 -3.83
CA ARG A 267 3.42 24.75 -3.94
C ARG A 267 3.75 23.97 -2.67
N ALA A 268 3.65 24.60 -1.51
CA ALA A 268 3.95 23.96 -0.23
C ALA A 268 2.90 22.88 0.10
N MET A 269 1.62 23.12 -0.22
CA MET A 269 0.55 22.12 -0.05
C MET A 269 0.78 20.89 -0.94
N LEU A 270 1.11 21.09 -2.21
CA LEU A 270 1.41 20.00 -3.15
C LEU A 270 2.68 19.23 -2.77
N ARG A 271 3.70 19.91 -2.25
CA ARG A 271 4.89 19.25 -1.66
C ARG A 271 4.48 18.28 -0.55
N VAL A 272 3.63 18.70 0.38
CA VAL A 272 3.13 17.84 1.45
C VAL A 272 2.31 16.68 0.88
N ILE A 273 1.37 16.94 -0.03
CA ILE A 273 0.52 15.89 -0.66
C ILE A 273 1.40 14.86 -1.40
N SER A 274 2.47 15.30 -2.07
CA SER A 274 3.36 14.41 -2.82
C SER A 274 4.11 13.41 -1.93
N CYS A 275 4.15 13.60 -0.60
CA CYS A 275 4.73 12.63 0.33
C CYS A 275 3.85 11.38 0.51
N PHE A 276 2.55 11.48 0.24
CA PHE A 276 1.57 10.41 0.44
C PHE A 276 1.60 9.39 -0.71
N HIS A 277 0.95 8.24 -0.50
CA HIS A 277 0.73 7.23 -1.54
C HIS A 277 0.07 7.85 -2.79
N THR A 278 0.84 7.92 -3.88
CA THR A 278 0.51 8.70 -5.07
C THR A 278 -0.62 8.09 -5.88
N SER A 279 -0.83 6.78 -5.75
CA SER A 279 -1.86 6.08 -6.51
C SER A 279 -3.25 6.20 -5.87
N ASP A 280 -3.41 6.73 -4.66
CA ASP A 280 -4.73 6.78 -4.00
C ASP A 280 -4.85 7.97 -3.03
N VAL A 281 -4.73 9.19 -3.55
CA VAL A 281 -4.87 10.43 -2.77
C VAL A 281 -6.35 10.75 -2.61
N SER A 282 -6.94 10.38 -1.48
CA SER A 282 -8.34 10.71 -1.18
C SER A 282 -8.54 12.20 -0.89
N ASP A 283 -9.77 12.68 -1.06
CA ASP A 283 -10.15 14.04 -0.65
C ASP A 283 -9.91 14.30 0.86
N ALA A 284 -9.90 13.24 1.68
CA ALA A 284 -9.55 13.37 3.10
C ALA A 284 -8.08 13.75 3.30
N VAL A 285 -7.16 13.19 2.50
CA VAL A 285 -5.74 13.57 2.52
C VAL A 285 -5.57 15.01 2.09
N VAL A 286 -6.23 15.42 1.01
CA VAL A 286 -6.21 16.82 0.55
C VAL A 286 -6.81 17.74 1.61
N GLY A 287 -7.95 17.37 2.19
CA GLY A 287 -8.61 18.07 3.30
C GLY A 287 -7.75 18.27 4.52
N ALA A 288 -6.96 17.27 4.91
CA ALA A 288 -6.05 17.38 6.05
C ALA A 288 -4.93 18.41 5.85
N ILE A 289 -4.63 18.79 4.60
CA ILE A 289 -3.50 19.65 4.21
C ILE A 289 -3.97 21.05 3.78
N VAL A 290 -5.04 21.10 3.00
CA VAL A 290 -5.61 22.31 2.38
C VAL A 290 -6.71 22.91 3.25
N GLY A 291 -7.48 22.08 3.98
CA GLY A 291 -8.63 22.52 4.77
C GLY A 291 -9.93 22.56 3.95
N ASP A 292 -10.80 23.51 4.27
CA ASP A 292 -12.19 23.57 3.77
C ASP A 292 -12.30 23.68 2.24
N SER A 293 -11.28 24.22 1.58
CA SER A 293 -11.24 24.38 0.12
C SER A 293 -10.67 23.17 -0.63
N ALA A 294 -10.56 22.00 0.02
CA ALA A 294 -9.95 20.82 -0.59
C ALA A 294 -10.63 20.36 -1.88
N GLY A 295 -11.96 20.42 -1.97
CA GLY A 295 -12.68 20.04 -3.19
C GLY A 295 -12.31 20.92 -4.38
N ASP A 296 -12.34 22.24 -4.20
CA ASP A 296 -11.97 23.21 -5.25
C ASP A 296 -10.49 23.11 -5.62
N PHE A 297 -9.64 22.87 -4.63
CA PHE A 297 -8.21 22.62 -4.84
C PHE A 297 -7.98 21.37 -5.68
N SER A 298 -8.63 20.25 -5.35
CA SER A 298 -8.55 18.99 -6.09
C SER A 298 -9.00 19.15 -7.54
N VAL A 299 -10.10 19.86 -7.78
CA VAL A 299 -10.61 20.14 -9.13
C VAL A 299 -9.63 21.00 -9.91
N THR A 300 -9.14 22.09 -9.32
CA THR A 300 -8.21 23.01 -10.00
C THR A 300 -6.86 22.33 -10.27
N ALA A 301 -6.34 21.56 -9.32
CA ALA A 301 -5.11 20.77 -9.48
C ALA A 301 -5.26 19.68 -10.56
N SER A 302 -6.46 19.11 -10.72
CA SER A 302 -6.75 18.19 -11.82
C SER A 302 -6.81 18.90 -13.17
N ARG A 303 -7.39 20.10 -13.23
CA ARG A 303 -7.46 20.93 -14.45
C ARG A 303 -6.09 21.33 -14.98
N VAL A 304 -5.07 21.42 -14.12
CA VAL A 304 -3.68 21.71 -14.51
C VAL A 304 -2.82 20.45 -14.70
N GLY A 305 -3.40 19.26 -14.60
CA GLY A 305 -2.71 17.99 -14.83
C GLY A 305 -1.79 17.52 -13.70
N ILE A 306 -1.91 18.09 -12.50
CA ILE A 306 -1.16 17.64 -11.32
C ILE A 306 -1.85 16.42 -10.69
N PHE A 307 -3.18 16.47 -10.57
CA PHE A 307 -4.00 15.34 -10.17
C PHE A 307 -4.69 14.70 -11.36
N SER A 308 -4.87 13.39 -11.27
CA SER A 308 -5.67 12.59 -12.19
C SER A 308 -6.86 12.05 -11.41
N PRO A 309 -8.11 12.48 -11.70
CA PRO A 309 -9.26 11.97 -10.99
C PRO A 309 -9.45 10.49 -11.31
N LYS A 310 -9.79 9.69 -10.29
CA LYS A 310 -10.30 8.34 -10.49
C LYS A 310 -11.82 8.37 -10.46
N TRP A 311 -12.46 7.52 -11.26
CA TRP A 311 -13.92 7.43 -11.25
C TRP A 311 -14.47 6.70 -10.02
N GLU A 312 -13.64 5.94 -9.31
CA GLU A 312 -14.03 5.37 -8.01
C GLU A 312 -14.06 6.48 -6.95
N GLU A 313 -15.18 6.56 -6.23
CA GLU A 313 -15.59 7.62 -5.29
C GLU A 313 -14.42 8.34 -4.58
N GLY A 314 -14.24 9.64 -4.89
CA GLY A 314 -13.48 10.60 -4.07
C GLY A 314 -11.96 10.37 -3.99
N SER A 315 -11.38 9.67 -4.97
CA SER A 315 -9.93 9.39 -5.01
C SER A 315 -9.24 10.02 -6.22
N LEU A 316 -8.02 10.52 -6.00
CA LEU A 316 -7.16 11.13 -6.99
C LEU A 316 -5.86 10.32 -7.10
N ALA A 317 -5.19 10.43 -8.23
CA ALA A 317 -3.84 9.92 -8.42
C ALA A 317 -2.88 11.08 -8.77
N VAL A 318 -1.66 10.99 -8.28
CA VAL A 318 -0.53 11.81 -8.71
C VAL A 318 0.40 10.88 -9.49
N HIS A 319 0.76 11.25 -10.72
CA HIS A 319 1.73 10.43 -11.44
C HIS A 319 3.08 10.41 -10.69
N PRO A 320 3.79 9.27 -10.53
CA PRO A 320 5.04 9.21 -9.77
C PRO A 320 6.09 10.24 -10.19
N LEU A 321 6.23 10.50 -11.49
CA LEU A 321 7.12 11.56 -12.00
C LEU A 321 6.68 12.97 -11.57
N VAL A 322 5.37 13.27 -11.55
CA VAL A 322 4.84 14.56 -11.06
C VAL A 322 5.13 14.68 -9.58
N ALA A 323 4.87 13.62 -8.80
CA ALA A 323 5.22 13.58 -7.39
C ALA A 323 6.72 13.82 -7.17
N ASN A 324 7.61 13.25 -7.98
CA ASN A 324 9.05 13.47 -7.87
C ASN A 324 9.47 14.91 -8.19
N VAL A 325 8.81 15.57 -9.16
CA VAL A 325 9.04 17.00 -9.44
C VAL A 325 8.55 17.88 -8.29
N LEU A 326 7.40 17.54 -7.71
CA LEU A 326 6.88 18.23 -6.53
C LEU A 326 7.77 18.02 -5.31
N ARG A 327 8.35 16.82 -5.14
CA ARG A 327 9.27 16.48 -4.06
C ARG A 327 10.59 17.23 -4.22
N GLY A 328 10.67 18.40 -3.61
CA GLY A 328 11.95 19.04 -3.29
C GLY A 328 12.63 18.40 -2.07
N PRO A 329 13.69 19.02 -1.54
CA PRO A 329 14.27 18.62 -0.25
C PRO A 329 13.20 18.56 0.86
N LEU A 330 13.30 17.61 1.78
CA LEU A 330 12.38 17.54 2.91
C LEU A 330 12.82 18.50 4.02
N GLU A 331 12.26 19.70 4.00
CA GLU A 331 12.44 20.69 5.06
C GLU A 331 11.59 20.33 6.30
N PRO A 332 12.02 20.67 7.52
CA PRO A 332 11.30 20.34 8.75
C PRO A 332 9.80 20.72 8.77
N PRO A 333 9.36 21.87 8.22
CA PRO A 333 7.94 22.21 8.17
C PRO A 333 7.10 21.25 7.32
N ILE A 334 7.67 20.74 6.22
CA ILE A 334 7.00 19.79 5.32
C ILE A 334 6.86 18.43 6.02
N VAL A 335 7.93 17.98 6.68
CA VAL A 335 7.95 16.73 7.46
C VAL A 335 6.88 16.76 8.55
N THR A 336 6.86 17.83 9.36
CA THR A 336 5.87 18.00 10.43
C THR A 336 4.45 18.06 9.88
N LYS A 337 4.20 18.87 8.83
CA LYS A 337 2.85 19.01 8.26
C LYS A 337 2.33 17.71 7.65
N ALA A 338 3.17 16.93 6.96
CA ALA A 338 2.79 15.62 6.43
C ALA A 338 2.50 14.62 7.54
N ALA A 339 3.34 14.55 8.57
CA ALA A 339 3.17 13.67 9.71
C ALA A 339 1.89 13.99 10.51
N ASP A 340 1.62 15.27 10.77
CA ASP A 340 0.42 15.73 11.47
C ASP A 340 -0.85 15.46 10.66
N ALA A 341 -0.82 15.73 9.35
CA ALA A 341 -1.95 15.44 8.47
C ALA A 341 -2.27 13.95 8.47
N LEU A 342 -1.25 13.09 8.34
CA LEU A 342 -1.41 11.64 8.40
C LEU A 342 -1.99 11.17 9.74
N LEU A 343 -1.46 11.67 10.86
CA LEU A 343 -1.94 11.28 12.19
C LEU A 343 -3.41 11.69 12.42
N ARG A 344 -3.84 12.84 11.89
CA ARG A 344 -5.23 13.32 11.98
C ARG A 344 -6.22 12.42 11.25
N LEU A 345 -5.78 11.76 10.18
CA LEU A 345 -6.62 10.82 9.42
C LEU A 345 -6.86 9.51 10.17
N TRP A 346 -5.92 9.11 11.02
CA TRP A 346 -6.09 7.93 11.87
C TRP A 346 -7.14 8.16 12.95
N PRO A 347 -8.22 7.34 13.02
CA PRO A 347 -9.23 7.51 14.07
C PRO A 347 -8.65 7.19 15.45
N ARG A 348 -9.26 7.77 16.48
CA ARG A 348 -8.94 7.46 17.88
C ARG A 348 -9.41 6.06 18.30
N ARG A 349 -10.40 5.48 17.61
CA ARG A 349 -10.97 4.15 17.91
C ARG A 349 -11.23 3.37 16.62
N TRP A 350 -10.83 2.10 16.62
CA TRP A 350 -10.90 1.19 15.47
C TRP A 350 -12.30 0.69 15.14
N SER A 351 -13.21 0.65 16.13
CA SER A 351 -14.48 -0.10 16.06
C SER A 351 -15.51 0.38 15.03
N ARG A 352 -15.20 1.43 14.24
CA ARG A 352 -16.09 1.97 13.20
C ARG A 352 -15.42 2.17 11.84
N MET A 353 -14.17 1.76 11.69
CA MET A 353 -13.42 1.97 10.45
C MET A 353 -13.51 0.72 9.57
N GLY A 354 -13.93 0.89 8.31
CA GLY A 354 -13.88 -0.19 7.32
C GLY A 354 -12.42 -0.57 7.03
N SER A 355 -12.14 -1.87 6.85
CA SER A 355 -10.80 -2.39 6.57
C SER A 355 -10.15 -1.70 5.36
N ARG A 356 -10.91 -1.42 4.29
CA ARG A 356 -10.42 -0.71 3.10
C ARG A 356 -9.79 0.65 3.43
N PHE A 357 -10.43 1.46 4.27
CA PHE A 357 -9.90 2.77 4.63
C PHE A 357 -8.67 2.65 5.55
N ALA A 358 -8.68 1.68 6.47
CA ALA A 358 -7.52 1.39 7.31
C ALA A 358 -6.29 0.98 6.49
N TYR A 359 -6.47 0.08 5.51
CA TYR A 359 -5.39 -0.28 4.58
C TYR A 359 -4.89 0.92 3.78
N ASN A 360 -5.78 1.81 3.32
CA ASN A 360 -5.33 3.00 2.61
C ASN A 360 -4.43 3.89 3.50
N LEU A 361 -4.80 4.08 4.77
CA LEU A 361 -3.96 4.82 5.73
C LEU A 361 -2.63 4.11 6.02
N VAL A 362 -2.60 2.79 6.05
CA VAL A 362 -1.34 2.02 6.13
C VAL A 362 -0.45 2.35 4.95
N TRP A 363 -0.98 2.35 3.72
CA TRP A 363 -0.21 2.63 2.52
C TRP A 363 0.28 4.06 2.45
N HIS A 364 -0.54 5.03 2.87
CA HIS A 364 -0.09 6.41 3.05
C HIS A 364 1.04 6.51 4.08
N THR A 365 0.90 5.86 5.23
CA THR A 365 1.93 5.85 6.28
C THR A 365 3.23 5.24 5.77
N TYR A 366 3.15 4.11 5.07
CA TYR A 366 4.29 3.45 4.47
C TYR A 366 4.99 4.34 3.42
N ALA A 367 4.21 4.99 2.54
CA ALA A 367 4.75 5.88 1.52
C ALA A 367 5.49 7.08 2.13
N VAL A 368 4.88 7.73 3.13
CA VAL A 368 5.47 8.87 3.86
C VAL A 368 6.75 8.43 4.57
N ALA A 369 6.69 7.33 5.34
CA ALA A 369 7.86 6.82 6.07
C ALA A 369 9.01 6.43 5.13
N ARG A 370 8.72 5.75 4.02
CA ARG A 370 9.73 5.40 3.01
C ARG A 370 10.37 6.65 2.39
N HIS A 371 9.58 7.68 2.10
CA HIS A 371 10.11 8.93 1.57
C HIS A 371 10.99 9.66 2.59
N PHE A 372 10.55 9.73 3.85
CA PHE A 372 11.32 10.34 4.93
C PHE A 372 12.64 9.62 5.16
N ALA A 373 12.63 8.28 5.17
CA ALA A 373 13.84 7.47 5.28
C ALA A 373 14.80 7.71 4.12
N ALA A 374 14.30 7.75 2.87
CA ALA A 374 15.12 8.03 1.69
C ALA A 374 15.80 9.41 1.74
N CYS A 375 15.13 10.39 2.36
CA CYS A 375 15.66 11.73 2.57
C CYS A 375 16.40 11.91 3.91
N ARG A 376 16.51 10.86 4.73
CA ARG A 376 17.09 10.89 6.09
C ARG A 376 16.45 11.96 6.98
N ALA A 377 15.15 12.17 6.84
CA ALA A 377 14.39 13.07 7.71
C ALA A 377 14.17 12.42 9.08
N SER A 378 14.32 13.20 10.16
CA SER A 378 14.00 12.72 11.51
C SER A 378 12.49 12.46 11.65
N LEU A 379 12.14 11.28 12.17
CA LEU A 379 10.76 10.96 12.51
C LEU A 379 10.27 11.83 13.67
N THR A 380 9.23 12.60 13.43
CA THR A 380 8.49 13.34 14.45
C THR A 380 7.59 12.39 15.27
N PRO A 381 7.13 12.78 16.47
CA PRO A 381 6.20 11.95 17.24
C PRO A 381 4.93 11.57 16.48
N ALA A 382 4.46 12.44 15.57
CA ALA A 382 3.25 12.19 14.80
C ALA A 382 3.40 11.06 13.76
N ILE A 383 4.56 10.98 13.09
CA ILE A 383 4.83 9.88 12.14
C ILE A 383 5.13 8.58 12.90
N VAL A 384 5.84 8.62 14.04
CA VAL A 384 6.06 7.44 14.90
C VAL A 384 4.72 6.83 15.34
N ALA A 385 3.79 7.66 15.81
CA ALA A 385 2.46 7.22 16.20
C ALA A 385 1.65 6.63 15.01
N SER A 386 1.79 7.20 13.81
CA SER A 386 1.11 6.70 12.60
C SER A 386 1.69 5.36 12.15
N MET A 387 3.02 5.20 12.20
CA MET A 387 3.74 3.97 11.88
C MET A 387 3.35 2.86 12.86
N ASP A 388 3.28 3.16 14.16
CA ASP A 388 2.87 2.21 15.18
C ASP A 388 1.41 1.76 15.02
N ARG A 389 0.48 2.68 14.74
CA ARG A 389 -0.92 2.35 14.44
C ARG A 389 -1.03 1.44 13.22
N SER A 390 -0.26 1.74 12.17
CA SER A 390 -0.22 0.96 10.95
C SER A 390 0.33 -0.45 11.20
N ALA A 391 1.47 -0.56 11.87
CA ALA A 391 2.09 -1.84 12.19
C ALA A 391 1.20 -2.68 13.11
N THR A 392 0.57 -2.06 14.12
CA THR A 392 -0.37 -2.72 15.03
C THR A 392 -1.58 -3.28 14.28
N PHE A 393 -2.14 -2.52 13.34
CA PHE A 393 -3.26 -2.98 12.52
C PHE A 393 -2.89 -4.20 11.67
N LEU A 394 -1.78 -4.11 10.94
CA LEU A 394 -1.29 -5.20 10.11
C LEU A 394 -0.97 -6.45 10.93
N ALA A 395 -0.29 -6.30 12.06
CA ALA A 395 0.18 -7.41 12.87
C ALA A 395 -0.93 -8.09 13.69
N HIS A 396 -1.82 -7.31 14.34
CA HIS A 396 -2.75 -7.83 15.34
C HIS A 396 -4.21 -7.80 14.93
N VAL A 397 -4.62 -6.86 14.07
CA VAL A 397 -6.03 -6.75 13.64
C VAL A 397 -6.27 -7.60 12.40
N GLU A 398 -5.41 -7.45 11.39
CA GLU A 398 -5.54 -8.15 10.11
C GLU A 398 -4.70 -9.42 10.03
N ALA A 399 -3.65 -9.53 10.85
CA ALA A 399 -2.65 -10.60 10.80
C ALA A 399 -2.11 -10.84 9.38
N ARG A 400 -1.87 -9.75 8.64
CA ARG A 400 -1.52 -9.73 7.22
C ARG A 400 -0.46 -8.67 6.97
N ASP A 401 0.34 -8.85 5.92
CA ASP A 401 1.44 -7.93 5.56
C ASP A 401 2.45 -7.73 6.70
N LEU A 402 2.69 -8.79 7.46
CA LEU A 402 3.62 -8.82 8.60
C LEU A 402 5.02 -8.25 8.28
N PRO A 403 5.63 -8.49 7.10
CA PRO A 403 6.91 -7.85 6.77
C PRO A 403 6.84 -6.32 6.71
N VAL A 404 5.70 -5.75 6.27
CA VAL A 404 5.49 -4.30 6.24
C VAL A 404 5.36 -3.74 7.65
N ALA A 405 4.62 -4.44 8.53
CA ALA A 405 4.54 -4.07 9.95
C ALA A 405 5.91 -4.08 10.63
N ALA A 406 6.71 -5.12 10.40
CA ALA A 406 8.07 -5.22 10.90
C ALA A 406 8.96 -4.09 10.36
N GLN A 407 8.86 -3.77 9.06
CA GLN A 407 9.63 -2.68 8.46
C GLN A 407 9.30 -1.31 9.08
N LEU A 408 8.03 -1.03 9.36
CA LEU A 408 7.62 0.22 10.01
C LEU A 408 8.22 0.34 11.41
N TRP A 409 8.10 -0.68 12.25
CA TRP A 409 8.71 -0.63 13.59
C TRP A 409 10.24 -0.61 13.55
N MET A 410 10.86 -1.32 12.60
CA MET A 410 12.32 -1.31 12.43
C MET A 410 12.87 0.07 12.09
N GLN A 411 12.19 0.85 11.24
CA GLN A 411 12.61 2.22 10.94
C GLN A 411 12.59 3.11 12.18
N VAL A 412 11.59 2.95 13.07
CA VAL A 412 11.54 3.67 14.35
C VAL A 412 12.70 3.26 15.25
N TYR A 413 12.97 1.95 15.34
CA TYR A 413 14.09 1.41 16.11
C TYR A 413 15.45 1.93 15.64
N GLU A 414 15.72 1.86 14.33
CA GLU A 414 16.98 2.31 13.73
C GLU A 414 17.27 3.79 14.02
N GLN A 415 16.25 4.64 13.98
CA GLN A 415 16.43 6.05 14.33
C GLN A 415 16.61 6.27 15.84
N GLN A 416 15.89 5.56 16.70
CA GLN A 416 16.06 5.65 18.15
C GLN A 416 17.48 5.29 18.59
N ILE A 417 18.09 4.30 17.91
CA ILE A 417 19.51 3.96 18.11
C ILE A 417 20.40 5.13 17.71
N ALA A 418 20.19 5.69 16.51
CA ALA A 418 21.01 6.78 15.99
C ALA A 418 20.93 8.04 16.87
N GLU A 419 19.76 8.33 17.44
CA GLU A 419 19.51 9.52 18.26
C GLU A 419 19.82 9.32 19.76
N THR A 420 20.22 8.11 20.17
CA THR A 420 20.48 7.75 21.58
C THR A 420 19.33 8.16 22.51
N SER A 421 18.08 7.92 22.07
CA SER A 421 16.91 8.36 22.81
C SER A 421 16.77 7.65 24.15
N THR A 422 16.30 8.38 25.18
CA THR A 422 15.95 7.77 26.47
C THR A 422 14.76 6.83 26.29
N PRO A 423 14.79 5.61 26.86
CA PRO A 423 13.70 4.66 26.70
C PRO A 423 12.43 5.15 27.40
N SER A 424 11.28 4.99 26.74
CA SER A 424 9.95 5.28 27.27
C SER A 424 9.09 4.02 27.28
N PRO A 425 7.99 3.97 28.05
CA PRO A 425 7.09 2.82 28.03
C PRO A 425 6.57 2.48 26.63
N ASP A 426 6.26 3.51 25.82
CA ASP A 426 5.79 3.33 24.45
C ASP A 426 6.89 2.81 23.53
N SER A 427 8.12 3.32 23.64
CA SER A 427 9.24 2.81 22.84
C SER A 427 9.56 1.37 23.19
N VAL A 428 9.57 1.01 24.47
CA VAL A 428 9.77 -0.37 24.95
C VAL A 428 8.68 -1.29 24.42
N ARG A 429 7.40 -0.88 24.45
CA ARG A 429 6.31 -1.66 23.86
C ARG A 429 6.54 -1.88 22.36
N MET A 430 6.85 -0.82 21.60
CA MET A 430 7.08 -0.94 20.16
C MET A 430 8.24 -1.89 19.85
N LEU A 431 9.36 -1.79 20.58
CA LEU A 431 10.52 -2.67 20.42
C LEU A 431 10.19 -4.13 20.73
N ARG A 432 9.41 -4.37 21.78
CA ARG A 432 8.93 -5.73 22.12
C ARG A 432 8.07 -6.31 20.99
N GLU A 433 7.09 -5.54 20.49
CA GLU A 433 6.22 -6.02 19.40
C GLU A 433 7.02 -6.25 18.11
N CYS A 434 7.98 -5.36 17.81
CA CYS A 434 8.91 -5.52 16.70
C CYS A 434 9.73 -6.80 16.81
N GLY A 435 10.43 -7.00 17.93
CA GLY A 435 11.26 -8.18 18.18
C GLY A 435 10.45 -9.48 18.14
N ARG A 436 9.24 -9.47 18.70
CA ARG A 436 8.32 -10.62 18.65
C ARG A 436 7.91 -10.95 17.22
N LEU A 437 7.59 -9.93 16.42
CA LEU A 437 7.21 -10.12 15.03
C LEU A 437 8.38 -10.63 14.18
N LEU A 438 9.58 -10.08 14.38
CA LEU A 438 10.80 -10.55 13.72
C LEU A 438 11.12 -12.00 14.08
N HIS A 439 10.98 -12.37 15.35
CA HIS A 439 11.12 -13.75 15.81
C HIS A 439 10.14 -14.68 15.08
N PHE A 440 8.85 -14.30 15.00
CA PHE A 440 7.84 -15.06 14.27
C PHE A 440 8.18 -15.21 12.77
N LEU A 441 8.71 -14.15 12.15
CA LEU A 441 9.16 -14.15 10.76
C LEU A 441 10.51 -14.86 10.55
N LYS A 442 11.17 -15.31 11.63
CA LYS A 442 12.53 -15.87 11.61
C LYS A 442 13.56 -14.92 10.98
N ASP A 443 13.38 -13.62 11.18
CA ASP A 443 14.31 -12.60 10.69
C ASP A 443 15.59 -12.62 11.54
N PRO A 444 16.79 -12.59 10.93
CA PRO A 444 18.06 -12.65 11.65
C PRO A 444 18.26 -11.49 12.63
N ARG A 445 17.57 -10.36 12.43
CA ARG A 445 17.66 -9.18 13.32
C ARG A 445 16.86 -9.33 14.61
N ALA A 446 16.06 -10.39 14.76
CA ALA A 446 15.17 -10.59 15.91
C ALA A 446 15.94 -10.56 17.25
N GLU A 447 17.08 -11.25 17.32
CA GLU A 447 17.89 -11.33 18.54
C GLU A 447 18.32 -9.93 19.03
N GLU A 448 18.93 -9.13 18.16
CA GLU A 448 19.44 -7.80 18.49
C GLU A 448 18.32 -6.89 19.03
N VAL A 449 17.18 -6.87 18.32
CA VAL A 449 16.02 -6.06 18.70
C VAL A 449 15.45 -6.54 20.04
N LEU A 450 15.33 -7.85 20.26
CA LEU A 450 14.83 -8.42 21.51
C LEU A 450 15.77 -8.17 22.68
N GLN A 451 17.09 -8.26 22.48
CA GLN A 451 18.08 -7.92 23.50
C GLN A 451 17.97 -6.46 23.91
N ARG A 452 17.79 -5.55 22.94
CA ARG A 452 17.58 -4.13 23.24
C ARG A 452 16.25 -3.90 23.95
N ALA A 453 15.16 -4.50 23.45
CA ALA A 453 13.85 -4.41 24.06
C ALA A 453 13.89 -4.85 25.54
N TRP A 454 14.60 -5.93 25.85
CA TRP A 454 14.76 -6.40 27.23
C TRP A 454 15.55 -5.40 28.08
N LYS A 455 16.70 -4.91 27.60
CA LYS A 455 17.52 -3.91 28.32
C LYS A 455 16.72 -2.64 28.63
N ASP A 456 15.99 -2.11 27.64
CA ASP A 456 15.19 -0.91 27.81
C ASP A 456 13.98 -1.16 28.73
N CYS A 457 13.38 -2.34 28.66
CA CYS A 457 12.31 -2.74 29.57
C CYS A 457 12.79 -2.83 31.02
N VAL A 458 13.99 -3.36 31.26
CA VAL A 458 14.61 -3.38 32.60
C VAL A 458 14.83 -1.97 33.13
N VAL A 459 15.24 -1.02 32.28
CA VAL A 459 15.43 0.39 32.68
C VAL A 459 14.09 1.06 33.04
N VAL A 460 13.04 0.83 32.25
CA VAL A 460 11.75 1.53 32.42
C VAL A 460 10.86 0.88 33.48
N HIS A 461 10.77 -0.45 33.50
CA HIS A 461 9.83 -1.20 34.34
C HIS A 461 10.52 -1.96 35.47
N GLY A 462 11.85 -2.09 35.45
CA GLY A 462 12.62 -2.88 36.40
C GLY A 462 12.80 -4.34 35.96
N LYS A 463 13.87 -4.97 36.47
CA LYS A 463 14.25 -6.35 36.12
C LYS A 463 13.17 -7.39 36.47
N ASN A 464 12.47 -7.18 37.59
CA ASN A 464 11.47 -8.11 38.10
C ASN A 464 10.05 -7.76 37.63
N SER A 465 9.92 -7.04 36.52
CA SER A 465 8.63 -6.72 35.92
C SER A 465 8.17 -7.83 35.00
N ALA A 466 6.85 -8.02 34.90
CA ALA A 466 6.28 -8.97 33.97
C ALA A 466 6.47 -8.53 32.51
N GLU A 467 6.58 -7.22 32.27
CA GLU A 467 6.91 -6.65 30.96
C GLU A 467 8.29 -7.11 30.49
N ALA A 468 9.30 -7.11 31.38
CA ALA A 468 10.64 -7.60 31.05
C ALA A 468 10.64 -9.14 30.86
N ALA A 469 9.90 -9.86 31.68
CA ALA A 469 9.76 -11.32 31.57
C ALA A 469 9.06 -11.75 30.26
N LEU A 470 8.09 -10.96 29.78
CA LEU A 470 7.42 -11.21 28.49
C LEU A 470 8.39 -11.11 27.30
N VAL A 471 9.36 -10.19 27.33
CA VAL A 471 10.41 -10.10 26.29
C VAL A 471 11.27 -11.37 26.29
N LEU A 472 11.60 -11.89 27.48
CA LEU A 472 12.42 -13.10 27.61
C LEU A 472 11.78 -14.33 26.98
N GLY A 473 10.45 -14.40 26.90
CA GLY A 473 9.77 -15.49 26.20
C GLY A 473 10.15 -15.63 24.72
N CYS A 474 10.58 -14.55 24.07
CA CYS A 474 11.09 -14.58 22.70
C CYS A 474 12.62 -14.48 22.63
N LEU A 475 13.26 -13.84 23.61
CA LEU A 475 14.72 -13.67 23.62
C LEU A 475 15.48 -14.92 24.08
N ALA A 476 14.94 -15.68 25.05
CA ALA A 476 15.64 -16.82 25.63
C ALA A 476 16.15 -17.83 24.57
N PRO A 477 15.40 -18.21 23.52
CA PRO A 477 15.92 -19.11 22.48
C PRO A 477 17.24 -18.68 21.80
N TYR A 478 17.60 -17.40 21.87
CA TYR A 478 18.83 -16.86 21.28
C TYR A 478 19.99 -16.76 22.28
N LEU A 479 19.73 -16.81 23.58
CA LEU A 479 20.77 -16.62 24.58
C LEU A 479 21.60 -17.90 24.75
N PRO A 480 22.92 -17.79 24.95
CA PRO A 480 23.76 -18.96 25.19
C PRO A 480 23.42 -19.58 26.55
N ALA A 481 23.51 -20.91 26.64
CA ALA A 481 23.37 -21.61 27.91
C ALA A 481 24.51 -21.23 28.86
N THR A 482 24.19 -20.43 29.87
CA THR A 482 25.08 -20.02 30.96
C THR A 482 24.31 -20.03 32.26
N ASN A 483 24.98 -20.20 33.40
CA ASN A 483 24.31 -20.14 34.71
C ASN A 483 23.56 -18.80 34.92
N ALA A 484 24.09 -17.69 34.40
CA ALA A 484 23.45 -16.39 34.49
C ALA A 484 22.12 -16.34 33.70
N ASN A 485 22.09 -16.88 32.48
CA ASN A 485 20.88 -16.93 31.66
C ASN A 485 19.87 -17.96 32.17
N LEU A 486 20.35 -19.06 32.76
CA LEU A 486 19.50 -20.04 33.44
C LEU A 486 18.76 -19.38 34.62
N SER A 487 19.48 -18.69 35.51
CA SER A 487 18.88 -17.95 36.62
C SER A 487 17.93 -16.86 36.14
N LEU A 488 18.27 -16.16 35.05
CA LEU A 488 17.40 -15.14 34.47
C LEU A 488 16.06 -15.70 33.99
N VAL A 489 16.08 -16.89 33.35
CA VAL A 489 14.86 -17.58 32.91
C VAL A 489 14.03 -18.05 34.11
N GLU A 490 14.67 -18.57 35.16
CA GLU A 490 13.98 -18.98 36.39
C GLU A 490 13.30 -17.80 37.09
N GLU A 491 14.01 -16.68 37.23
CA GLU A 491 13.46 -15.43 37.77
C GLU A 491 12.24 -14.96 36.96
N ALA A 492 12.34 -15.00 35.63
CA ALA A 492 11.26 -14.60 34.74
C ALA A 492 10.01 -15.48 34.89
N VAL A 493 10.18 -16.81 34.98
CA VAL A 493 9.06 -17.73 35.25
C VAL A 493 8.37 -17.40 36.57
N ALA A 494 9.14 -17.20 37.64
CA ALA A 494 8.59 -16.86 38.95
C ALA A 494 7.80 -15.54 38.94
N VAL A 495 8.29 -14.52 38.22
CA VAL A 495 7.58 -13.24 38.05
C VAL A 495 6.23 -13.43 37.35
N LEU A 496 6.19 -14.22 36.27
CA LEU A 496 4.96 -14.45 35.51
C LEU A 496 3.95 -15.31 36.29
N GLU A 497 4.42 -16.36 36.99
CA GLU A 497 3.57 -17.16 37.88
C GLU A 497 3.01 -16.31 39.03
N GLY A 498 3.82 -15.44 39.63
CA GLY A 498 3.38 -14.49 40.65
C GLY A 498 2.28 -13.55 40.14
N ARG A 499 2.37 -13.09 38.89
CA ARG A 499 1.34 -12.25 38.26
C ARG A 499 0.03 -13.01 38.01
N LEU A 500 0.08 -14.30 37.67
CA LEU A 500 -1.10 -15.15 37.48
C LEU A 500 -1.85 -15.45 38.78
N VAL A 501 -1.14 -15.51 39.91
CA VAL A 501 -1.70 -15.85 41.24
C VAL A 501 -2.06 -14.60 42.05
N SER A 502 -1.75 -13.40 41.52
CA SER A 502 -2.03 -12.13 42.19
C SER A 502 -3.54 -11.90 42.37
N VAL A 503 -3.97 -11.73 43.62
CA VAL A 503 -5.38 -11.45 43.99
C VAL A 503 -5.80 -10.03 43.59
N ASP A 504 -4.83 -9.13 43.43
CA ASP A 504 -5.06 -7.71 43.13
C ASP A 504 -5.20 -7.42 41.63
N LEU A 505 -5.01 -8.42 40.76
CA LEU A 505 -4.99 -8.25 39.30
C LEU A 505 -6.03 -9.12 38.61
N VAL A 506 -7.04 -8.50 38.00
CA VAL A 506 -8.00 -9.19 37.12
C VAL A 506 -7.43 -9.21 35.70
N LEU A 507 -6.86 -10.35 35.31
CA LEU A 507 -6.34 -10.57 33.96
C LEU A 507 -7.46 -10.88 32.97
N ALA A 508 -7.40 -10.27 31.78
CA ALA A 508 -8.23 -10.73 30.67
C ALA A 508 -7.83 -12.16 30.27
N ARG A 509 -8.76 -12.93 29.70
CA ARG A 509 -8.51 -14.31 29.26
C ARG A 509 -7.29 -14.40 28.31
N GLU A 510 -7.22 -13.50 27.34
CA GLU A 510 -6.13 -13.48 26.37
C GLU A 510 -4.78 -13.16 27.02
N GLU A 511 -4.76 -12.26 28.01
CA GLU A 511 -3.56 -11.94 28.76
C GLU A 511 -3.09 -13.14 29.60
N ALA A 512 -3.99 -13.79 30.33
CA ALA A 512 -3.66 -14.99 31.10
C ALA A 512 -3.11 -16.11 30.21
N ARG A 513 -3.71 -16.31 29.03
CA ARG A 513 -3.21 -17.28 28.03
C ARG A 513 -1.81 -16.93 27.55
N MET A 514 -1.55 -15.66 27.23
CA MET A 514 -0.23 -15.19 26.81
C MET A 514 0.83 -15.41 27.90
N LEU A 515 0.49 -15.16 29.17
CA LEU A 515 1.39 -15.44 30.29
C LEU A 515 1.75 -16.93 30.37
N TRP A 516 0.76 -17.82 30.30
CA TRP A 516 1.01 -19.27 30.32
C TRP A 516 1.84 -19.76 29.13
N GLN A 517 1.58 -19.23 27.92
CA GLN A 517 2.38 -19.55 26.74
C GLN A 517 3.83 -19.08 26.89
N THR A 518 4.04 -17.91 27.51
CA THR A 518 5.38 -17.38 27.78
C THR A 518 6.11 -18.25 28.81
N ILE A 519 5.43 -18.63 29.91
CA ILE A 519 5.97 -19.55 30.93
C ILE A 519 6.38 -20.87 30.29
N PHE A 520 5.54 -21.45 29.43
CA PHE A 520 5.86 -22.68 28.72
C PHE A 520 7.17 -22.57 27.92
N VAL A 521 7.34 -21.51 27.14
CA VAL A 521 8.57 -21.30 26.34
C VAL A 521 9.79 -21.12 27.23
N LEU A 522 9.68 -20.35 28.32
CA LEU A 522 10.76 -20.16 29.27
C LEU A 522 11.18 -21.48 29.95
N LEU A 523 10.22 -22.31 30.36
CA LEU A 523 10.49 -23.64 30.92
C LEU A 523 11.16 -24.58 29.91
N MET A 524 10.77 -24.51 28.63
CA MET A 524 11.45 -25.26 27.56
C MET A 524 12.92 -24.82 27.42
N CYS A 525 13.17 -23.50 27.42
CA CYS A 525 14.53 -22.95 27.36
C CYS A 525 15.35 -23.35 28.60
N LYS A 526 14.74 -23.37 29.79
CA LYS A 526 15.36 -23.88 31.02
C LYS A 526 15.87 -25.31 30.82
N GLY A 527 15.02 -26.21 30.34
CA GLY A 527 15.41 -27.61 30.08
C GLY A 527 16.55 -27.73 29.06
N GLN A 528 16.50 -26.92 28.00
CA GLN A 528 17.56 -26.87 26.99
C GLN A 528 18.89 -26.40 27.59
N TYR A 529 18.91 -25.29 28.33
CA TYR A 529 20.13 -24.79 28.96
C TYR A 529 20.72 -25.78 29.96
N MET A 530 19.89 -26.44 30.77
CA MET A 530 20.36 -27.46 31.71
C MET A 530 21.00 -28.64 30.97
N THR A 531 20.43 -29.03 29.84
CA THR A 531 21.00 -30.08 28.97
C THR A 531 22.36 -29.65 28.42
N GLU A 532 22.46 -28.44 27.87
CA GLU A 532 23.71 -27.89 27.31
C GLU A 532 24.79 -27.69 28.38
N LEU A 533 24.40 -27.32 29.61
CA LEU A 533 25.28 -27.17 30.77
C LEU A 533 25.60 -28.50 31.48
N GLN A 534 25.09 -29.63 30.99
CA GLN A 534 25.25 -30.96 31.61
C GLN A 534 24.75 -31.03 33.06
N LEU A 535 23.70 -30.27 33.38
CA LEU A 535 23.02 -30.30 34.67
C LEU A 535 21.92 -31.37 34.68
N ALA A 536 21.65 -31.95 35.85
CA ALA A 536 20.54 -32.87 36.03
C ALA A 536 19.20 -32.13 35.84
N ILE A 537 18.34 -32.63 34.94
CA ILE A 537 17.01 -32.06 34.69
C ILE A 537 16.08 -32.46 35.84
N PRO A 538 15.43 -31.50 36.53
CA PRO A 538 14.51 -31.80 37.63
C PRO A 538 13.26 -32.55 37.16
N ASP A 539 12.81 -33.55 37.93
CA ASP A 539 11.63 -34.37 37.63
C ASP A 539 10.31 -33.56 37.60
N ASP A 540 10.28 -32.40 38.24
CA ASP A 540 9.14 -31.49 38.26
C ASP A 540 9.06 -30.59 37.02
N LEU A 541 10.12 -30.44 36.23
CA LEU A 541 10.12 -29.61 35.03
C LEU A 541 9.08 -30.08 34.00
N MET A 542 9.01 -31.39 33.77
CA MET A 542 8.03 -31.98 32.85
C MET A 542 6.59 -31.72 33.32
N ARG A 543 6.33 -31.86 34.62
CA ARG A 543 5.02 -31.54 35.21
C ARG A 543 4.69 -30.06 35.08
N ALA A 544 5.67 -29.18 35.24
CA ALA A 544 5.48 -27.74 35.06
C ALA A 544 5.16 -27.37 33.60
N LEU A 545 5.80 -28.03 32.63
CA LEU A 545 5.51 -27.88 31.21
C LEU A 545 4.10 -28.35 30.85
N GLU A 546 3.71 -29.54 31.30
CA GLU A 546 2.37 -30.10 31.09
C GLU A 546 1.28 -29.21 31.71
N ARG A 547 1.53 -28.67 32.90
CA ARG A 547 0.64 -27.70 33.55
C ARG A 547 0.49 -26.42 32.72
N ALA A 548 1.61 -25.82 32.29
CA ALA A 548 1.57 -24.58 31.52
C ALA A 548 0.83 -24.75 30.17
N ASP A 549 1.07 -25.85 29.45
CA ASP A 549 0.36 -26.18 28.21
C ASP A 549 -1.13 -26.48 28.47
N GLY A 550 -1.44 -27.22 29.53
CA GLY A 550 -2.81 -27.53 29.95
C GLY A 550 -3.62 -26.28 30.29
N GLU A 551 -3.06 -25.36 31.07
CA GLU A 551 -3.71 -24.09 31.44
C GLU A 551 -3.85 -23.16 30.23
N ALA A 552 -2.82 -23.04 29.38
CA ALA A 552 -2.92 -22.26 28.13
C ALA A 552 -4.06 -22.73 27.22
N LYS A 553 -4.35 -24.05 27.19
CA LYS A 553 -5.45 -24.65 26.42
C LYS A 553 -6.82 -24.49 27.07
N ARG A 554 -6.90 -24.37 28.39
CA ARG A 554 -8.15 -24.22 29.16
C ARG A 554 -8.77 -22.84 29.03
N VAL A 555 -7.96 -21.80 28.80
CA VAL A 555 -8.39 -20.40 28.66
C VAL A 555 -9.01 -20.10 27.28
N LYS A 556 -9.88 -20.98 26.76
CA LYS A 556 -10.55 -20.81 25.45
C LYS A 556 -11.67 -19.77 25.44
#